data_AF-A0A7C7JMN6-F1
#
_entry.id   AF-A0A7C7JMN6-F1
#
_cell.length_a   1.000
_cell.length_b   1.000
_cell.length_c   1.000
_cell.angle_alpha   90.00
_cell.angle_beta   90.00
_cell.angle_gamma   90.00
#
_symmetry.space_group_name_H-M   'P 1'
#
loop_
_entity.id
_entity.type
_entity.pdbx_description
1 polymer ?
#
loop_
_entity_poly.entity_id
_entity_poly.type
_entity_poly.pdbx_seq_one_letter_code
_entity_poly.pdbx_strand_id
1 'polypeptide(L)'
;MEIKKITLYFCISLFLTGCFQSSAMVGPAITFASTGNVSQAGLAYFTNRAVKEETGMSTTEYVSTFLEEKTKKTKKTKKNEKIYEELMILVQTNFEQTRKKLLLQNQSKITN
;
A
#
# COMPACT_ATOMS: atom_id res chain seq x y z
N MET A 1 57.66 33.50 -1.52
CA MET A 1 56.32 33.63 -2.17
C MET A 1 55.88 32.30 -2.81
N GLU A 2 56.40 31.16 -2.34
CA GLU A 2 56.27 29.86 -3.01
C GLU A 2 55.26 28.96 -2.28
N ILE A 3 55.30 28.93 -0.94
CA ILE A 3 54.42 28.10 -0.10
C ILE A 3 52.95 28.49 -0.26
N LYS A 4 52.64 29.79 -0.36
CA LYS A 4 51.26 30.27 -0.56
C LYS A 4 50.65 29.78 -1.88
N LYS A 5 51.47 29.60 -2.93
CA LYS A 5 51.01 29.07 -4.22
C LYS A 5 50.77 27.56 -4.16
N ILE A 6 51.62 26.82 -3.44
CA ILE A 6 51.47 25.38 -3.24
C ILE A 6 50.23 25.04 -2.39
N THR A 7 49.99 25.76 -1.30
CA THR A 7 48.78 25.58 -0.48
C THR A 7 47.51 25.89 -1.28
N LEU A 8 47.54 26.94 -2.12
CA LEU A 8 46.41 27.28 -2.98
C LEU A 8 46.15 26.19 -4.04
N TYR A 9 47.20 25.66 -4.66
CA TYR A 9 47.09 24.58 -5.65
C TYR A 9 46.56 23.29 -5.02
N PHE A 10 46.98 22.98 -3.79
CA PHE A 10 46.49 21.84 -3.03
C PHE A 10 45.02 21.98 -2.66
N CYS A 11 44.58 23.16 -2.21
CA CYS A 11 43.16 23.43 -1.97
C CYS A 11 42.33 23.26 -3.25
N ILE A 12 42.76 23.85 -4.38
CA ILE A 12 42.04 23.73 -5.66
C ILE A 12 41.96 22.27 -6.11
N SER A 13 43.05 21.50 -5.98
CA SER A 13 43.08 20.06 -6.25
C SER A 13 42.03 19.30 -5.45
N LEU A 14 41.91 19.56 -4.13
CA LEU A 14 40.92 18.90 -3.28
C LEU A 14 39.48 19.23 -3.69
N PHE A 15 39.20 20.47 -4.10
CA PHE A 15 37.88 20.86 -4.61
C PHE A 15 37.58 20.25 -5.98
N LEU A 16 38.58 20.07 -6.85
CA LEU A 16 38.40 19.47 -8.18
C LEU A 16 38.24 17.93 -8.12
N THR A 17 38.93 17.25 -7.20
CA THR A 17 38.78 15.79 -7.00
C THR A 17 37.62 15.43 -6.06
N GLY A 18 37.16 16.38 -5.23
CA GLY A 18 36.11 16.18 -4.23
C GLY A 18 34.70 15.97 -4.79
N CYS A 19 34.48 16.19 -6.09
CA CYS A 19 33.16 16.04 -6.71
C CYS A 19 32.83 14.61 -7.16
N PHE A 20 33.74 13.64 -7.05
CA PHE A 20 33.51 12.29 -7.55
C PHE A 20 32.89 11.31 -6.54
N GLN A 21 32.85 11.66 -5.24
CA GLN A 21 32.28 10.77 -4.20
C GLN A 21 31.02 11.31 -3.53
N SER A 22 30.69 12.58 -3.76
CA SER A 22 29.53 13.19 -3.12
C SER A 22 28.22 12.56 -3.60
N SER A 23 28.11 12.16 -4.87
CA SER A 23 26.87 11.59 -5.42
C SER A 23 26.47 10.23 -4.80
N ALA A 24 27.45 9.37 -4.49
CA ALA A 24 27.20 8.12 -3.74
C ALA A 24 26.94 8.36 -2.24
N MET A 25 27.47 9.47 -1.69
CA MET A 25 27.28 9.88 -0.31
C MET A 25 26.08 10.79 -0.09
N VAL A 26 25.41 11.31 -1.13
CA VAL A 26 24.15 12.06 -0.97
C VAL A 26 23.11 11.16 -0.31
N GLY A 27 23.00 9.89 -0.70
CA GLY A 27 22.04 8.93 -0.13
C GLY A 27 22.23 8.65 1.38
N PRO A 28 23.45 8.31 1.83
CA PRO A 28 23.79 8.26 3.25
C PRO A 28 23.66 9.63 3.93
N ALA A 29 24.15 10.72 3.36
CA ALA A 29 24.11 12.03 3.99
C ALA A 29 22.67 12.53 4.24
N ILE A 30 21.72 12.33 3.31
CA ILE A 30 20.31 12.67 3.54
C ILE A 30 19.68 11.78 4.62
N THR A 31 20.03 10.49 4.68
CA THR A 31 19.52 9.57 5.71
C THR A 31 20.08 9.91 7.08
N PHE A 32 21.39 10.16 7.18
CA PHE A 32 22.07 10.56 8.41
C PHE A 32 21.61 11.95 8.88
N ALA A 33 21.45 12.92 7.98
CA ALA A 33 20.95 14.25 8.32
C ALA A 33 19.49 14.21 8.81
N SER A 34 18.65 13.34 8.26
CA SER A 34 17.25 13.18 8.69
C SER A 34 17.09 12.36 9.97
N THR A 35 18.05 11.49 10.32
CA THR A 35 17.94 10.60 11.50
C THR A 35 18.80 11.03 12.68
N GLY A 36 19.81 11.88 12.47
CA GLY A 36 20.69 12.40 13.53
C GLY A 36 21.58 11.36 14.23
N ASN A 37 21.39 10.06 13.97
CA ASN A 37 22.10 8.97 14.64
C ASN A 37 22.34 7.78 13.69
N VAL A 38 23.61 7.50 13.39
CA VAL A 38 24.06 6.39 12.53
C VAL A 38 23.53 5.03 12.99
N SER A 39 23.39 4.85 14.30
CA SER A 39 22.94 3.58 14.89
C SER A 39 21.48 3.30 14.57
N GLN A 40 20.63 4.33 14.54
CA GLN A 40 19.21 4.20 14.23
C GLN A 40 19.00 3.95 12.72
N ALA A 41 19.76 4.64 11.87
CA ALA A 41 19.73 4.42 10.43
C ALA A 41 20.26 3.01 10.06
N GLY A 42 21.32 2.56 10.71
CA GLY A 42 21.85 1.21 10.56
C GLY A 42 20.83 0.16 10.98
N LEU A 43 20.22 0.31 12.16
CA LEU A 43 19.19 -0.62 12.61
C LEU A 43 17.98 -0.66 11.68
N ALA A 44 17.48 0.49 11.23
CA ALA A 44 16.36 0.55 10.28
C ALA A 44 16.72 -0.07 8.92
N TYR A 45 17.94 0.15 8.42
CA TYR A 45 18.43 -0.45 7.18
C TYR A 45 18.60 -1.97 7.30
N PHE A 46 19.21 -2.44 8.40
CA PHE A 46 19.35 -3.87 8.69
C PHE A 46 17.99 -4.53 8.86
N THR A 47 17.06 -3.90 9.56
CA THR A 47 15.70 -4.44 9.75
C THR A 47 14.97 -4.52 8.41
N ASN A 48 15.03 -3.47 7.59
CA ASN A 48 14.39 -3.46 6.27
C ASN A 48 15.05 -4.50 5.33
N ARG A 49 16.37 -4.67 5.43
CA ARG A 49 17.11 -5.69 4.66
C ARG A 49 16.80 -7.11 5.13
N ALA A 50 16.75 -7.35 6.43
CA ALA A 50 16.35 -8.64 7.00
C ALA A 50 14.92 -8.98 6.59
N VAL A 51 13.98 -8.03 6.70
CA VAL A 51 12.61 -8.23 6.20
C VAL A 51 12.61 -8.52 4.71
N LYS A 52 13.44 -7.84 3.91
CA LYS A 52 13.55 -8.08 2.47
C LYS A 52 14.19 -9.44 2.13
N GLU A 53 15.14 -9.90 2.91
CA GLU A 53 15.79 -11.21 2.74
C GLU A 53 14.86 -12.36 3.16
N GLU A 54 14.12 -12.20 4.26
CA GLU A 54 13.17 -13.19 4.78
C GLU A 54 11.87 -13.27 3.97
N THR A 55 11.33 -12.12 3.55
CA THR A 55 10.02 -12.08 2.84
C THR A 55 10.16 -11.95 1.31
N GLY A 56 11.35 -11.64 0.80
CA GLY A 56 11.59 -11.34 -0.61
C GLY A 56 11.01 -9.99 -1.08
N MET A 57 10.22 -9.29 -0.25
CA MET A 57 9.54 -8.04 -0.60
C MET A 57 10.12 -6.87 0.18
N SER A 58 10.20 -5.69 -0.46
CA SER A 58 10.55 -4.47 0.27
C SER A 58 9.46 -4.13 1.30
N THR A 59 9.80 -3.48 2.41
CA THR A 59 8.80 -3.11 3.43
C THR A 59 7.65 -2.27 2.85
N THR A 60 7.95 -1.43 1.86
CA THR A 60 6.94 -0.66 1.11
C THR A 60 6.01 -1.54 0.31
N GLU A 61 6.53 -2.57 -0.35
CA GLU A 61 5.76 -3.49 -1.19
C GLU A 61 4.93 -4.48 -0.35
N TYR A 62 5.46 -4.89 0.80
CA TYR A 62 4.70 -5.66 1.79
C TYR A 62 3.48 -4.87 2.31
N VAL A 63 3.64 -3.57 2.58
CA VAL A 63 2.52 -2.72 3.00
C VAL A 63 1.52 -2.52 1.86
N SER A 64 1.98 -2.27 0.63
CA SER A 64 1.10 -2.11 -0.54
C SER A 64 0.29 -3.38 -0.83
N THR A 65 0.92 -4.56 -0.81
CA THR A 65 0.24 -5.85 -1.02
C THR A 65 -0.78 -6.14 0.08
N PHE A 66 -0.45 -5.85 1.34
CA PHE A 66 -1.38 -6.00 2.46
C PHE A 66 -2.60 -5.08 2.33
N LEU A 67 -2.40 -3.83 1.92
CA LEU A 67 -3.49 -2.88 1.67
C LEU A 67 -4.37 -3.30 0.49
N GLU A 68 -3.76 -3.83 -0.58
CA GLU A 68 -4.51 -4.32 -1.75
C GLU A 68 -5.34 -5.56 -1.42
N GLU A 69 -4.80 -6.50 -0.63
CA GLU A 69 -5.53 -7.66 -0.12
C GLU A 69 -6.74 -7.26 0.73
N LYS A 70 -6.54 -6.34 1.69
CA LYS A 70 -7.62 -5.80 2.54
C LYS A 70 -8.73 -5.20 1.66
N THR A 71 -8.35 -4.39 0.67
CA THR A 71 -9.29 -3.76 -0.25
C THR A 71 -10.05 -4.78 -1.11
N LYS A 72 -9.39 -5.81 -1.62
CA LYS A 72 -10.03 -6.92 -2.37
C LYS A 72 -11.01 -7.69 -1.50
N LYS A 73 -10.64 -7.99 -0.25
CA LYS A 73 -11.50 -8.66 0.74
C LYS A 73 -12.76 -7.83 1.01
N THR A 74 -12.63 -6.52 1.28
CA THR A 74 -13.77 -5.61 1.49
C THR A 74 -14.69 -5.52 0.26
N LYS A 75 -14.14 -5.46 -0.96
CA LYS A 75 -14.93 -5.44 -2.20
C LYS A 75 -15.71 -6.74 -2.41
N LYS A 76 -15.11 -7.90 -2.11
CA LYS A 76 -15.80 -9.20 -2.17
C LYS A 76 -16.96 -9.27 -1.16
N THR A 77 -16.74 -8.81 0.07
CA THR A 77 -17.80 -8.78 1.09
C THR A 77 -18.99 -7.92 0.65
N LYS A 78 -18.76 -6.70 0.16
CA LYS A 78 -19.83 -5.82 -0.35
C LYS A 78 -20.60 -6.42 -1.53
N LYS A 79 -19.90 -7.13 -2.43
CA LYS A 79 -20.55 -7.81 -3.56
C LYS A 79 -21.47 -8.93 -3.07
N ASN A 80 -21.02 -9.72 -2.10
CA ASN A 80 -21.82 -10.79 -1.52
C ASN A 80 -23.06 -10.25 -0.81
N GLU A 81 -22.93 -9.17 -0.04
CA GLU A 81 -24.06 -8.50 0.62
C GLU A 81 -25.14 -8.05 -0.38
N LYS A 82 -24.73 -7.40 -1.48
CA LYS A 82 -25.66 -7.00 -2.56
C LYS A 82 -26.37 -8.19 -3.20
N ILE A 83 -25.68 -9.31 -3.38
CA ILE A 83 -26.28 -10.54 -3.93
C ILE A 83 -27.34 -11.10 -2.97
N TYR A 84 -27.07 -11.11 -1.65
CA TYR A 84 -28.04 -11.57 -0.66
C TYR A 84 -29.30 -10.70 -0.63
N GLU A 85 -29.14 -9.37 -0.69
CA GLU A 85 -30.27 -8.42 -0.75
C GLU A 85 -31.12 -8.64 -2.02
N GLU A 86 -30.49 -8.74 -3.19
CA GLU A 86 -31.20 -8.99 -4.45
C GLU A 86 -31.96 -10.32 -4.43
N LEU A 87 -31.35 -11.37 -3.86
CA LEU A 87 -32.01 -12.67 -3.68
C LEU A 87 -33.22 -12.58 -2.74
N MET A 88 -33.11 -11.85 -1.62
CA MET A 88 -34.25 -11.71 -0.71
C MET A 88 -35.42 -10.96 -1.36
N ILE A 89 -35.14 -9.86 -2.05
CA ILE A 89 -36.18 -9.09 -2.76
C ILE A 89 -36.90 -9.99 -3.78
N LEU A 90 -36.14 -10.81 -4.52
CA LEU A 90 -36.70 -11.73 -5.51
C LEU A 90 -37.58 -12.81 -4.88
N VAL A 91 -37.12 -13.43 -3.79
CA VAL A 91 -37.89 -14.44 -3.05
C VAL A 91 -39.18 -13.85 -2.49
N GLN A 92 -39.09 -12.70 -1.82
CA GLN A 92 -40.24 -12.02 -1.24
C GLN A 92 -41.26 -11.62 -2.31
N THR A 93 -40.81 -11.11 -3.45
CA THR A 93 -41.68 -10.74 -4.57
C THR A 93 -42.44 -11.94 -5.13
N ASN A 94 -41.75 -13.07 -5.35
CA ASN A 94 -42.39 -14.30 -5.83
C ASN A 94 -43.42 -14.84 -4.82
N PHE A 95 -43.11 -14.77 -3.53
CA PHE A 95 -44.03 -15.17 -2.47
C PHE A 95 -45.30 -14.32 -2.47
N GLU A 96 -45.16 -12.99 -2.51
CA GLU A 96 -46.29 -12.06 -2.56
C GLU A 96 -47.14 -12.25 -3.83
N GLN A 97 -46.50 -12.45 -4.99
CA GLN A 97 -47.24 -12.76 -6.22
C GLN A 97 -48.02 -14.07 -6.13
N THR A 98 -47.40 -15.12 -5.57
CA THR A 98 -48.06 -16.42 -5.37
C THR A 98 -49.24 -16.28 -4.43
N ARG A 99 -49.08 -15.55 -3.32
CA ARG A 99 -50.15 -15.28 -2.36
C ARG A 99 -51.32 -14.54 -3.00
N LYS A 100 -51.07 -13.50 -3.79
CA LYS A 100 -52.11 -12.78 -4.54
C LYS A 100 -52.86 -13.70 -5.51
N LYS A 101 -52.14 -14.56 -6.25
CA LYS A 101 -52.76 -15.54 -7.14
C LYS A 101 -53.67 -16.51 -6.38
N LEU A 102 -53.22 -17.05 -5.25
CA LEU A 102 -54.02 -17.96 -4.41
C LEU A 102 -55.29 -17.30 -3.86
N LEU A 103 -55.19 -16.04 -3.42
CA LEU A 103 -56.35 -15.28 -2.94
C LEU A 103 -57.36 -15.03 -4.06
N LEU A 104 -56.91 -14.62 -5.25
CA LEU A 104 -57.78 -14.42 -6.41
C LEU A 104 -58.48 -15.71 -6.84
N GLN A 105 -57.75 -16.84 -6.88
CA GLN A 105 -58.29 -18.16 -7.20
C GLN A 105 -59.34 -18.62 -6.17
N ASN A 106 -59.11 -18.33 -4.88
CA ASN A 106 -60.06 -18.66 -3.82
C ASN A 106 -61.35 -17.83 -3.94
N GLN A 107 -61.23 -16.52 -4.16
CA GLN A 107 -62.38 -15.62 -4.35
C GLN A 107 -63.22 -16.02 -5.57
N SER A 108 -62.60 -16.32 -6.71
CA SER A 108 -63.32 -16.76 -7.91
C SER A 108 -64.11 -18.05 -7.72
N LYS A 109 -63.65 -18.92 -6.80
CA LYS A 109 -64.30 -20.19 -6.47
C LYS A 109 -65.47 -20.02 -5.48
N ILE A 110 -65.53 -18.91 -4.75
CA ILE A 110 -66.62 -18.60 -3.82
C ILE A 110 -67.78 -17.89 -4.55
N THR A 111 -67.47 -17.10 -5.58
CA THR A 111 -68.44 -16.31 -6.35
C THR A 111 -69.10 -17.04 -7.53
N ASN A 112 -68.77 -18.31 -7.77
CA ASN A 112 -69.29 -19.16 -8.85
C ASN A 112 -69.82 -20.46 -8.24
#